data_AF-A0A6C1QM61-F1
#
_entry.id   AF-A0A6C1QM61-F1
#
_cell.length_a   1.000
_cell.length_b   1.000
_cell.length_c   1.000
_cell.angle_alpha   90.00
_cell.angle_beta   90.00
_cell.angle_gamma   90.00
#
_symmetry.space_group_name_H-M   'P 1'
#
loop_
_entity.id
_entity.type
_entity.pdbx_description
1 polymer ?
#
loop_
_entity_poly.entity_id
_entity_poly.type
_entity_poly.pdbx_seq_one_letter_code
_entity_poly.pdbx_strand_id
1 'polypeptide(L)'
;MLIMLVKKTHTIRMKQNLNYLFILLFTLSIFFQTTLAGISGISETSINSDYPNHEQISERLRSISDAHPNYARLESLAQTKGDKNIWLLTIGTGNITNKPALAVVGGISGDHLLGSELAVQFAEKLLARRQEPVIRNLLDSVVFFVFPDMSPDAREQYFRKPRYERLGNANPTDLDRDGRIGEDGYDDLNNDGLITMMRIKDPTGRWIPHPQDERVMVKARTEKGERGQYLLFSEGIDNDKDGQFNEDGEEGVFFNRNFTFKYPAFERGAGEHAVSEIETRAIADFLYDAKNVFAVISFGPANNLTKPLSFNEREANARIFTGWKKEDIAINQKISHLYSQHMGDKAPSAAAGSDGDFFQWAYFHYGRFSFSTHGWEVPRVVEKDEDAFDSDEFNFLRWAEENQIDNVFVPWTKVDHPDFPGRKVEVGGIAPFVMKNPPYAMVDSIAEKHTSFIIDVAALRPQIDIINLKTERLGRNLTRVTLDVINRGTFPTASEAGEQVRWMQKTVMRVTPGPDQAIISGKPVEVMGAIGGRSSEQRSWLIQGSGSVTISVGAEASGFKEVRVNL
;
A
#
# COMPACT_ATOMS: atom_id res chain seq x y z
N MET A 1 -62.15 -52.33 38.28
CA MET A 1 -62.07 -51.78 36.91
C MET A 1 -61.41 -50.40 36.92
N LEU A 2 -60.20 -50.30 37.47
CA LEU A 2 -59.53 -49.05 37.84
C LEU A 2 -58.20 -48.84 37.08
N ILE A 3 -57.83 -49.79 36.21
CA ILE A 3 -56.58 -49.77 35.44
C ILE A 3 -56.79 -49.25 34.00
N MET A 4 -58.04 -49.22 33.49
CA MET A 4 -58.36 -48.63 32.18
C MET A 4 -58.62 -47.11 32.22
N LEU A 5 -58.92 -46.53 33.38
CA LEU A 5 -59.12 -45.07 33.49
C LEU A 5 -57.79 -44.30 33.51
N VAL A 6 -56.74 -44.87 34.11
CA VAL A 6 -55.43 -44.19 34.29
C VAL A 6 -54.64 -44.08 32.97
N LYS A 7 -54.73 -45.07 32.08
CA LYS A 7 -54.08 -45.00 30.75
C LYS A 7 -54.77 -43.99 29.81
N LYS A 8 -56.09 -43.78 29.92
CA LYS A 8 -56.81 -42.81 29.08
C LYS A 8 -56.53 -41.37 29.50
N THR A 9 -56.36 -41.11 30.80
CA THR A 9 -55.98 -39.78 31.31
C THR A 9 -54.54 -39.38 30.98
N HIS A 10 -53.58 -40.30 30.90
CA HIS A 10 -52.20 -39.95 30.55
C HIS A 10 -52.01 -39.62 29.05
N THR A 11 -52.68 -40.35 28.15
CA THR A 11 -52.59 -40.09 26.71
C THR A 11 -53.31 -38.80 26.29
N ILE A 12 -54.36 -38.39 27.01
CA ILE A 12 -55.07 -37.13 26.77
C ILE A 12 -54.25 -35.93 27.28
N ARG A 13 -53.57 -36.05 28.43
CA ARG A 13 -52.69 -34.98 28.96
C ARG A 13 -51.44 -34.76 28.10
N MET A 14 -50.89 -35.81 27.49
CA MET A 14 -49.75 -35.68 26.57
C MET A 14 -50.12 -35.03 25.24
N LYS A 15 -51.31 -35.33 24.67
CA LYS A 15 -51.79 -34.67 23.45
C LYS A 15 -52.21 -33.21 23.68
N GLN A 16 -52.74 -32.86 24.86
CA GLN A 16 -53.01 -31.46 25.20
C GLN A 16 -51.71 -30.67 25.37
N ASN A 17 -50.70 -31.19 26.06
CA ASN A 17 -49.43 -30.50 26.23
C ASN A 17 -48.63 -30.33 24.92
N LEU A 18 -48.76 -31.26 23.97
CA LEU A 18 -48.14 -31.14 22.64
C LEU A 18 -48.85 -30.10 21.76
N ASN A 19 -50.19 -29.97 21.87
CA ASN A 19 -50.95 -28.93 21.19
C ASN A 19 -50.71 -27.54 21.80
N TYR A 20 -50.53 -27.42 23.13
CA TYR A 20 -50.14 -26.15 23.75
C TYR A 20 -48.70 -25.74 23.39
N LEU A 21 -47.78 -26.69 23.20
CA LEU A 21 -46.42 -26.41 22.75
C LEU A 21 -46.39 -25.96 21.28
N PHE A 22 -47.21 -26.56 20.41
CA PHE A 22 -47.36 -26.14 19.01
C PHE A 22 -48.09 -24.78 18.87
N ILE A 23 -49.09 -24.50 19.70
CA ILE A 23 -49.78 -23.20 19.71
C ILE A 23 -48.85 -22.11 20.26
N LEU A 24 -48.03 -22.40 21.28
CA LEU A 24 -47.03 -21.44 21.80
C LEU A 24 -45.91 -21.16 20.77
N LEU A 25 -45.48 -22.17 20.01
CA LEU A 25 -44.50 -22.03 18.92
C LEU A 25 -45.06 -21.32 17.68
N PHE A 26 -46.37 -21.40 17.41
CA PHE A 26 -47.01 -20.67 16.31
C PHE A 26 -47.39 -19.23 16.70
N THR A 27 -47.72 -18.96 17.96
CA THR A 27 -47.98 -17.59 18.45
C THR A 27 -46.71 -16.79 18.70
N LEU A 28 -45.56 -17.42 18.99
CA LEU A 28 -44.26 -16.73 19.03
C LEU A 28 -43.77 -16.30 17.64
N SER A 29 -44.16 -17.03 16.57
CA SER A 29 -43.86 -16.63 15.18
C SER A 29 -44.80 -15.56 14.62
N ILE A 30 -45.98 -15.34 15.23
CA ILE A 30 -46.97 -14.34 14.74
C ILE A 30 -46.93 -13.03 15.56
N PHE A 31 -46.34 -13.02 16.76
CA PHE A 31 -46.09 -11.78 17.52
C PHE A 31 -44.73 -11.12 17.27
N PHE A 32 -43.84 -11.74 16.47
CA PHE A 32 -42.63 -11.07 15.94
C PHE A 32 -42.83 -10.50 14.52
N GLN A 33 -44.07 -10.47 14.01
CA GLN A 33 -44.40 -9.94 12.68
C GLN A 33 -45.27 -8.67 12.70
N THR A 34 -45.55 -8.06 13.86
CA THR A 34 -46.37 -6.84 13.91
C THR A 34 -45.86 -5.79 14.91
N THR A 35 -44.57 -5.47 14.86
CA THR A 35 -44.03 -4.15 15.28
C THR A 35 -42.79 -3.80 14.45
N LEU A 36 -42.94 -3.70 13.13
CA LEU A 36 -42.02 -2.92 12.29
C LEU A 36 -42.73 -2.40 11.03
N ALA A 37 -43.99 -1.97 11.17
CA ALA A 37 -44.64 -1.13 10.17
C ALA A 37 -44.24 0.32 10.45
N GLY A 38 -43.09 0.74 9.92
CA GLY A 38 -42.58 2.09 10.16
C GLY A 38 -41.17 2.39 9.65
N ILE A 39 -40.59 1.60 8.73
CA ILE A 39 -39.48 2.05 7.86
C ILE A 39 -39.72 1.40 6.49
N SER A 40 -40.64 1.98 5.73
CA SER A 40 -40.81 1.66 4.32
C SER A 40 -39.78 2.46 3.53
N GLY A 41 -38.85 1.76 2.88
CA GLY A 41 -37.95 2.34 1.89
C GLY A 41 -36.47 2.32 2.26
N ILE A 42 -35.91 1.15 2.56
CA ILE A 42 -34.54 0.88 2.12
C ILE A 42 -34.70 0.08 0.86
N SER A 43 -34.64 0.78 -0.27
CA SER A 43 -34.35 0.12 -1.53
C SER A 43 -33.09 -0.70 -1.32
N GLU A 44 -33.16 -2.02 -1.48
CA GLU A 44 -31.98 -2.78 -1.87
C GLU A 44 -31.59 -2.24 -3.27
N THR A 45 -30.93 -1.09 -3.29
CA THR A 45 -30.08 -0.73 -4.41
C THR A 45 -29.06 -1.85 -4.47
N SER A 46 -29.19 -2.70 -5.49
CA SER A 46 -28.06 -3.40 -6.07
C SER A 46 -27.02 -2.33 -6.45
N ILE A 47 -26.18 -1.92 -5.48
CA ILE A 47 -25.03 -1.09 -5.78
C ILE A 47 -24.07 -2.07 -6.44
N ASN A 48 -24.09 -2.10 -7.77
CA ASN A 48 -22.94 -2.55 -8.52
C ASN A 48 -21.85 -1.52 -8.19
N SER A 49 -21.16 -1.69 -7.07
CA SER A 49 -20.23 -0.69 -6.55
C SER A 49 -18.98 -0.76 -7.42
N ASP A 50 -18.82 0.24 -8.26
CA ASP A 50 -17.57 0.51 -8.96
C ASP A 50 -16.55 1.13 -7.98
N TYR A 51 -15.31 1.33 -8.41
CA TYR A 51 -14.31 2.08 -7.64
C TYR A 51 -14.82 3.51 -7.34
N PRO A 52 -14.51 4.09 -6.17
CA PRO A 52 -14.94 5.45 -5.85
C PRO A 52 -14.02 6.49 -6.48
N ASN A 53 -14.53 7.61 -6.97
CA ASN A 53 -13.70 8.71 -7.47
C ASN A 53 -13.04 9.52 -6.34
N HIS A 54 -12.26 10.56 -6.69
CA HIS A 54 -11.54 11.39 -5.70
C HIS A 54 -12.47 12.05 -4.68
N GLU A 55 -13.64 12.53 -5.11
CA GLU A 55 -14.60 13.18 -4.21
C GLU A 55 -15.16 12.16 -3.21
N GLN A 56 -15.54 10.97 -3.68
CA GLN A 56 -16.04 9.89 -2.83
C GLN A 56 -14.97 9.40 -1.84
N ILE A 57 -13.70 9.30 -2.25
CA ILE A 57 -12.59 9.03 -1.31
C ILE A 57 -12.48 10.16 -0.28
N SER A 58 -12.57 11.42 -0.71
CA SER A 58 -12.48 12.58 0.18
C SER A 58 -13.61 12.59 1.22
N GLU A 59 -14.83 12.23 0.83
CA GLU A 59 -15.98 12.07 1.72
C GLU A 59 -15.78 10.96 2.75
N ARG A 60 -15.24 9.81 2.34
CA ARG A 60 -14.90 8.71 3.26
C ARG A 60 -13.86 9.16 4.29
N LEU A 61 -12.80 9.84 3.86
CA LEU A 61 -11.75 10.34 4.76
C LEU A 61 -12.28 11.37 5.76
N ARG A 62 -13.13 12.31 5.31
CA ARG A 62 -13.81 13.27 6.20
C ARG A 62 -14.68 12.53 7.21
N SER A 63 -15.46 11.56 6.76
CA SER A 63 -16.31 10.73 7.63
C SER A 63 -15.50 9.97 8.68
N ILE A 64 -14.32 9.44 8.33
CA ILE A 64 -13.41 8.79 9.29
C ILE A 64 -12.94 9.79 10.36
N SER A 65 -12.50 10.97 9.95
CA SER A 65 -12.03 12.02 10.87
C SER A 65 -13.14 12.50 11.80
N ASP A 66 -14.34 12.74 11.26
CA ASP A 66 -15.50 13.23 12.01
C ASP A 66 -16.06 12.18 12.99
N ALA A 67 -16.04 10.91 12.61
CA ALA A 67 -16.47 9.81 13.49
C ALA A 67 -15.46 9.50 14.61
N HIS A 68 -14.19 9.87 14.41
CA HIS A 68 -13.09 9.51 15.31
C HIS A 68 -12.15 10.69 15.65
N PRO A 69 -12.65 11.85 16.13
CA PRO A 69 -11.86 13.07 16.29
C PRO A 69 -10.72 12.96 17.33
N ASN A 70 -10.80 11.99 18.26
CA ASN A 70 -9.75 11.72 19.24
C ASN A 70 -8.63 10.79 18.71
N TYR A 71 -8.85 10.17 17.54
CA TYR A 71 -7.93 9.19 16.95
C TYR A 71 -7.45 9.59 15.57
N ALA A 72 -8.24 10.36 14.80
CA ALA A 72 -8.01 10.63 13.40
C ALA A 72 -8.06 12.14 13.12
N ARG A 73 -7.14 12.62 12.29
CA ARG A 73 -7.09 14.00 11.80
C ARG A 73 -6.76 14.00 10.32
N LEU A 74 -7.65 14.60 9.53
CA LEU A 74 -7.48 14.78 8.09
C LEU A 74 -6.91 16.16 7.77
N GLU A 75 -5.89 16.20 6.91
CA GLU A 75 -5.25 17.42 6.42
C GLU A 75 -5.05 17.33 4.89
N SER A 76 -5.18 18.44 4.18
CA SER A 76 -4.72 18.56 2.79
C SER A 76 -3.31 19.11 2.79
N LEU A 77 -2.35 18.35 2.28
CA LEU A 77 -0.94 18.75 2.22
C LEU A 77 -0.65 19.68 1.04
N ALA A 78 -1.40 19.50 -0.04
CA ALA A 78 -1.30 20.29 -1.27
C ALA A 78 -2.57 20.15 -2.11
N GLN A 79 -2.74 21.06 -3.06
CA GLN A 79 -3.73 20.94 -4.11
C GLN A 79 -3.01 20.72 -5.45
N THR A 80 -3.39 19.69 -6.19
CA THR A 80 -2.83 19.37 -7.51
C THR A 80 -3.27 20.42 -8.55
N LYS A 81 -2.60 20.42 -9.70
CA LYS A 81 -3.01 21.28 -10.82
C LYS A 81 -4.38 20.92 -11.39
N GLY A 82 -4.82 19.68 -11.23
CA GLY A 82 -6.19 19.23 -11.54
C GLY A 82 -7.18 19.43 -10.39
N ASP A 83 -6.91 20.36 -9.48
CA ASP A 83 -7.77 20.81 -8.37
C ASP A 83 -8.10 19.75 -7.31
N LYS A 84 -7.25 18.73 -7.13
CA LYS A 84 -7.48 17.64 -6.16
C LYS A 84 -6.59 17.79 -4.95
N ASN A 85 -7.10 17.38 -3.79
CA ASN A 85 -6.34 17.46 -2.55
C ASN A 85 -5.41 16.26 -2.40
N ILE A 86 -4.16 16.50 -2.04
CA ILE A 86 -3.26 15.47 -1.55
C ILE A 86 -3.53 15.29 -0.06
N TRP A 87 -4.37 14.32 0.26
CA TRP A 87 -4.82 14.07 1.63
C TRP A 87 -3.75 13.36 2.47
N LEU A 88 -3.71 13.72 3.74
CA LEU A 88 -3.06 12.98 4.81
C LEU A 88 -4.08 12.71 5.92
N LEU A 89 -4.28 11.44 6.24
CA LEU A 89 -5.02 11.02 7.42
C LEU A 89 -4.03 10.54 8.48
N THR A 90 -3.89 11.32 9.54
CA THR A 90 -3.08 10.94 10.71
C THR A 90 -3.94 10.18 11.71
N ILE A 91 -3.54 8.96 12.08
CA ILE A 91 -4.24 8.12 13.06
C ILE A 91 -3.33 7.83 14.26
N GLY A 92 -3.76 8.20 15.46
CA GLY A 92 -3.04 7.95 16.72
C GLY A 92 -3.56 8.84 17.85
N THR A 93 -3.15 8.56 19.08
CA THR A 93 -3.56 9.33 20.27
C THR A 93 -2.39 10.10 20.89
N GLY A 94 -2.66 11.05 21.79
CA GLY A 94 -1.64 11.70 22.62
C GLY A 94 -0.57 12.48 21.84
N ASN A 95 0.67 12.48 22.34
CA ASN A 95 1.77 13.15 21.64
C ASN A 95 2.29 12.28 20.49
N ILE A 96 1.76 12.52 19.29
CA ILE A 96 2.06 11.73 18.09
C ILE A 96 3.52 11.82 17.64
N THR A 97 4.23 12.91 17.91
CA THR A 97 5.63 13.08 17.44
C THR A 97 6.63 12.23 18.22
N ASN A 98 6.25 11.75 19.40
CA ASN A 98 7.12 10.97 20.30
C ASN A 98 6.83 9.46 20.26
N LYS A 99 6.05 9.01 19.26
CA LYS A 99 5.66 7.61 19.08
C LYS A 99 6.17 7.12 17.72
N PRO A 100 6.68 5.87 17.62
CA PRO A 100 6.99 5.27 16.33
C PRO A 100 5.80 5.37 15.38
N ALA A 101 6.08 5.72 14.13
CA ALA A 101 5.06 5.85 13.09
C ALA A 101 5.28 4.91 11.91
N LEU A 102 4.18 4.49 11.30
CA LEU A 102 4.16 3.74 10.05
C LEU A 102 3.44 4.57 8.99
N ALA A 103 4.09 4.81 7.86
CA ALA A 103 3.43 5.44 6.71
C ALA A 103 2.78 4.36 5.82
N VAL A 104 1.53 4.57 5.43
CA VAL A 104 0.77 3.71 4.51
C VAL A 104 0.36 4.55 3.31
N VAL A 105 0.80 4.17 2.10
CA VAL A 105 0.72 5.02 0.91
C VAL A 105 0.01 4.30 -0.23
N GLY A 106 -1.13 4.81 -0.65
CA GLY A 106 -1.86 4.44 -1.86
C GLY A 106 -1.66 5.45 -3.00
N GLY A 107 -2.24 5.17 -4.16
CA GLY A 107 -2.14 6.04 -5.34
C GLY A 107 -0.71 6.28 -5.83
N ILE A 108 0.19 5.31 -5.67
CA ILE A 108 1.55 5.39 -6.23
C ILE A 108 1.51 5.50 -7.77
N SER A 109 0.46 4.94 -8.40
CA SER A 109 0.21 5.04 -9.84
C SER A 109 -1.28 5.28 -10.08
N GLY A 110 -1.62 6.17 -11.02
CA GLY A 110 -3.01 6.57 -11.29
C GLY A 110 -3.90 5.46 -11.85
N ASP A 111 -3.30 4.54 -12.59
CA ASP A 111 -3.94 3.34 -13.15
C ASP A 111 -4.16 2.21 -12.13
N HIS A 112 -3.62 2.35 -10.91
CA HIS A 112 -3.69 1.36 -9.84
C HIS A 112 -4.66 1.79 -8.72
N LEU A 113 -5.95 1.76 -9.05
CA LEU A 113 -7.07 2.12 -8.17
C LEU A 113 -7.12 1.33 -6.87
N LEU A 114 -6.76 0.04 -6.93
CA LEU A 114 -6.73 -0.83 -5.76
C LEU A 114 -5.85 -0.26 -4.65
N GLY A 115 -4.69 0.31 -4.99
CA GLY A 115 -3.76 0.82 -3.99
C GLY A 115 -4.36 1.92 -3.11
N SER A 116 -5.18 2.80 -3.69
CA SER A 116 -5.91 3.82 -2.93
C SER A 116 -6.98 3.21 -2.03
N GLU A 117 -7.72 2.23 -2.53
CA GLU A 117 -8.71 1.51 -1.72
C GLU A 117 -8.10 0.79 -0.53
N LEU A 118 -6.95 0.12 -0.70
CA LEU A 118 -6.27 -0.58 0.38
C LEU A 118 -5.83 0.38 1.49
N ALA A 119 -5.35 1.58 1.14
CA ALA A 119 -4.96 2.61 2.11
C ALA A 119 -6.17 3.17 2.87
N VAL A 120 -7.27 3.48 2.17
CA VAL A 120 -8.49 4.01 2.81
C VAL A 120 -9.14 2.95 3.71
N GLN A 121 -9.32 1.73 3.19
CA GLN A 121 -9.95 0.65 3.96
C GLN A 121 -9.10 0.18 5.13
N PHE A 122 -7.77 0.29 5.06
CA PHE A 122 -6.91 0.09 6.23
C PHE A 122 -7.32 1.01 7.38
N ALA A 123 -7.50 2.31 7.11
CA ALA A 123 -7.91 3.28 8.12
C ALA A 123 -9.30 2.97 8.70
N GLU A 124 -10.27 2.67 7.83
CA GLU A 124 -11.65 2.32 8.21
C GLU A 124 -11.66 1.08 9.11
N LYS A 125 -10.99 0.01 8.68
CA LYS A 125 -10.95 -1.28 9.39
C LYS A 125 -10.17 -1.20 10.70
N LEU A 126 -9.09 -0.43 10.77
CA LEU A 126 -8.33 -0.19 11.99
C LEU A 126 -9.20 0.51 13.05
N LEU A 127 -9.91 1.57 12.67
CA LEU A 127 -10.72 2.37 13.59
C LEU A 127 -12.06 1.71 13.95
N ALA A 128 -12.61 0.88 13.06
CA ALA A 128 -13.74 0.00 13.39
C ALA A 128 -13.38 -0.96 14.53
N ARG A 129 -12.15 -1.48 14.56
CA ARG A 129 -11.64 -2.41 15.58
C ARG A 129 -11.00 -1.74 16.80
N ARG A 130 -11.05 -0.40 16.91
CA ARG A 130 -10.38 0.36 18.00
C ARG A 130 -10.74 -0.07 19.43
N GLN A 131 -11.88 -0.77 19.61
CA GLN A 131 -12.30 -1.26 20.93
C GLN A 131 -11.64 -2.59 21.34
N GLU A 132 -11.02 -3.29 20.39
CA GLU A 132 -10.24 -4.49 20.67
C GLU A 132 -8.99 -4.12 21.47
N PRO A 133 -8.67 -4.82 22.58
CA PRO A 133 -7.54 -4.46 23.43
C PRO A 133 -6.19 -4.35 22.70
N VAL A 134 -5.96 -5.25 21.73
CA VAL A 134 -4.72 -5.26 20.92
C VAL A 134 -4.63 -3.99 20.07
N ILE A 135 -5.71 -3.62 19.38
CA ILE A 135 -5.76 -2.43 18.53
C ILE A 135 -5.72 -1.15 19.36
N ARG A 136 -6.41 -1.10 20.50
CA ARG A 136 -6.35 0.05 21.41
C ARG A 136 -4.91 0.31 21.87
N ASN A 137 -4.22 -0.74 22.33
CA ASN A 137 -2.82 -0.64 22.74
C ASN A 137 -1.91 -0.20 21.58
N LEU A 138 -2.21 -0.63 20.36
CA LEU A 138 -1.48 -0.21 19.17
C LEU A 138 -1.69 1.28 18.88
N LEU A 139 -2.94 1.77 18.85
CA LEU A 139 -3.28 3.19 18.65
C LEU A 139 -2.70 4.10 19.76
N ASP A 140 -2.54 3.58 20.97
CA ASP A 140 -1.91 4.30 22.07
C ASP A 140 -0.39 4.37 21.97
N SER A 141 0.25 3.56 21.13
CA SER A 141 1.70 3.43 21.05
C SER A 141 2.31 3.61 19.67
N VAL A 142 1.49 3.72 18.64
CA VAL A 142 1.87 3.86 17.22
C VAL A 142 1.04 4.95 16.57
N VAL A 143 1.65 5.66 15.64
CA VAL A 143 0.97 6.60 14.74
C VAL A 143 0.97 6.04 13.33
N PHE A 144 -0.14 6.18 12.63
CA PHE A 144 -0.24 5.86 11.21
C PHE A 144 -0.41 7.14 10.42
N PHE A 145 0.46 7.34 9.43
CA PHE A 145 0.30 8.39 8.44
C PHE A 145 -0.21 7.76 7.15
N VAL A 146 -1.49 7.95 6.85
CA VAL A 146 -2.15 7.32 5.70
C VAL A 146 -2.28 8.35 4.59
N PHE A 147 -1.62 8.08 3.47
CA PHE A 147 -1.73 8.82 2.23
C PHE A 147 -2.61 7.99 1.29
N PRO A 148 -3.89 8.34 1.13
CA PRO A 148 -4.83 7.49 0.43
C PRO A 148 -4.58 7.49 -1.08
N ASP A 149 -4.17 8.61 -1.67
CA ASP A 149 -3.99 8.72 -3.10
C ASP A 149 -2.96 9.82 -3.45
N MET A 150 -1.81 9.41 -3.98
CA MET A 150 -0.74 10.31 -4.41
C MET A 150 -0.78 10.67 -5.90
N SER A 151 -1.70 10.09 -6.68
CA SER A 151 -1.86 10.37 -8.11
C SER A 151 -3.33 10.67 -8.48
N PRO A 152 -4.03 11.54 -7.73
CA PRO A 152 -5.48 11.68 -7.87
C PRO A 152 -5.90 12.27 -9.24
N ASP A 153 -5.03 13.06 -9.89
CA ASP A 153 -5.29 13.59 -11.22
C ASP A 153 -5.28 12.51 -12.29
N ALA A 154 -4.28 11.64 -12.25
CA ALA A 154 -4.17 10.50 -13.17
C ALA A 154 -5.32 9.51 -12.94
N ARG A 155 -5.66 9.26 -11.67
CA ARG A 155 -6.71 8.34 -11.23
C ARG A 155 -8.08 8.67 -11.81
N GLU A 156 -8.41 9.95 -11.97
CA GLU A 156 -9.72 10.36 -12.50
C GLU A 156 -9.97 9.90 -13.93
N GLN A 157 -8.93 9.51 -14.69
CA GLN A 157 -9.12 8.99 -16.04
C GLN A 157 -10.02 7.75 -16.08
N TYR A 158 -10.04 6.93 -15.02
CA TYR A 158 -10.94 5.78 -14.92
C TYR A 158 -12.43 6.16 -15.04
N PHE A 159 -12.79 7.35 -14.56
CA PHE A 159 -14.16 7.86 -14.51
C PHE A 159 -14.52 8.73 -15.71
N ARG A 160 -13.57 8.99 -16.60
CA ARG A 160 -13.73 9.83 -17.80
C ARG A 160 -13.86 8.98 -19.07
N LYS A 161 -14.39 9.59 -20.13
CA LYS A 161 -14.47 9.01 -21.47
C LYS A 161 -13.62 9.83 -22.46
N PRO A 162 -12.90 9.17 -23.39
CA PRO A 162 -12.68 7.73 -23.43
C PRO A 162 -11.83 7.26 -22.24
N ARG A 163 -12.09 6.06 -21.73
CA ARG A 163 -11.37 5.49 -20.58
C ARG A 163 -10.04 4.91 -21.06
N TYR A 164 -8.93 5.29 -20.43
CA TYR A 164 -7.60 4.74 -20.69
C TYR A 164 -6.74 4.79 -19.43
N GLU A 165 -5.67 3.99 -19.38
CA GLU A 165 -4.78 3.93 -18.22
C GLU A 165 -3.82 5.12 -18.22
N ARG A 166 -4.10 6.10 -17.35
CA ARG A 166 -3.29 7.32 -17.21
C ARG A 166 -2.27 7.20 -16.08
N LEU A 167 -1.03 7.58 -16.35
CA LEU A 167 0.07 7.58 -15.35
C LEU A 167 0.43 8.98 -14.85
N GLY A 168 0.34 9.99 -15.72
CA GLY A 168 0.78 11.35 -15.43
C GLY A 168 -0.27 12.22 -14.75
N ASN A 169 0.17 13.14 -13.89
CA ASN A 169 -0.68 14.16 -13.27
C ASN A 169 -1.23 15.18 -14.29
N ALA A 170 -1.91 16.23 -13.83
CA ALA A 170 -2.52 17.25 -14.70
C ALA A 170 -1.53 18.35 -15.15
N ASN A 171 -0.23 18.16 -14.97
CA ASN A 171 0.77 19.14 -15.40
C ASN A 171 1.21 18.85 -16.84
N PRO A 172 0.83 19.64 -17.85
CA PRO A 172 1.19 19.33 -19.24
C PRO A 172 2.71 19.35 -19.40
N THR A 173 3.24 18.32 -20.04
CA THR A 173 4.67 18.17 -20.29
C THR A 173 4.89 17.65 -21.70
N ASP A 174 5.96 18.13 -22.33
CA ASP A 174 6.52 17.58 -23.57
C ASP A 174 7.22 16.25 -23.22
N LEU A 175 6.52 15.13 -23.47
CA LEU A 175 6.89 13.81 -22.94
C LEU A 175 8.01 13.14 -23.73
N ASP A 176 8.08 13.39 -25.04
CA ASP A 176 9.04 12.86 -26.00
C ASP A 176 10.11 13.89 -26.41
N ARG A 177 9.91 15.17 -26.06
CA ARG A 177 10.87 16.29 -26.14
C ARG A 177 11.08 16.84 -27.53
N ASP A 178 10.04 16.83 -28.34
CA ASP A 178 10.05 17.36 -29.69
C ASP A 178 9.80 18.89 -29.75
N GLY A 179 9.47 19.50 -28.61
CA GLY A 179 9.19 20.93 -28.44
C GLY A 179 7.71 21.29 -28.43
N ARG A 180 6.81 20.29 -28.40
CA ARG A 180 5.37 20.47 -28.40
C ARG A 180 4.72 19.65 -27.29
N ILE A 181 3.42 19.85 -27.07
CA ILE A 181 2.69 19.26 -25.93
C ILE A 181 1.30 18.88 -26.42
N GLY A 182 0.88 17.65 -26.17
CA GLY A 182 -0.49 17.25 -26.47
C GLY A 182 -0.73 16.98 -27.96
N GLU A 183 0.30 16.53 -28.67
CA GLU A 183 0.29 16.30 -30.11
C GLU A 183 -0.56 15.08 -30.48
N ASP A 184 -0.48 14.03 -29.65
CA ASP A 184 -0.95 12.70 -29.94
C ASP A 184 -1.75 12.11 -28.77
N GLY A 185 -2.94 12.67 -28.61
CA GLY A 185 -3.94 12.20 -27.66
C GLY A 185 -4.62 10.91 -28.08
N TYR A 186 -5.35 10.30 -27.15
CA TYR A 186 -6.08 9.07 -27.41
C TYR A 186 -7.30 9.27 -28.30
N ASP A 187 -7.37 8.55 -29.41
CA ASP A 187 -8.54 8.51 -30.30
C ASP A 187 -9.35 7.22 -30.13
N ASP A 188 -10.60 7.35 -29.70
CA ASP A 188 -11.57 6.25 -29.65
C ASP A 188 -12.14 6.00 -31.05
N LEU A 189 -11.51 5.07 -31.77
CA LEU A 189 -11.76 4.79 -33.18
C LEU A 189 -13.07 4.03 -33.40
N ASN A 190 -13.51 3.26 -32.40
CA ASN A 190 -14.74 2.46 -32.49
C ASN A 190 -15.95 3.09 -31.76
N ASN A 191 -15.75 4.23 -31.07
CA ASN A 191 -16.73 4.98 -30.29
C ASN A 191 -17.38 4.19 -29.14
N ASP A 192 -16.66 3.25 -28.53
CA ASP A 192 -17.16 2.46 -27.40
C ASP A 192 -16.88 3.13 -26.03
N GLY A 193 -16.13 4.23 -26.02
CA GLY A 193 -15.77 5.00 -24.84
C GLY A 193 -14.59 4.41 -24.06
N LEU A 194 -13.88 3.43 -24.61
CA LEU A 194 -12.66 2.82 -24.08
C LEU A 194 -11.53 3.00 -25.11
N ILE A 195 -10.30 3.09 -24.63
CA ILE A 195 -9.12 2.93 -25.47
C ILE A 195 -8.62 1.51 -25.25
N THR A 196 -8.54 0.76 -26.34
CA THR A 196 -8.04 -0.61 -26.35
C THR A 196 -6.78 -0.70 -27.21
N MET A 197 -6.71 -1.71 -28.07
CA MET A 197 -5.62 -1.93 -29.01
C MET A 197 -6.18 -1.87 -30.43
N MET A 198 -5.31 -1.58 -31.39
CA MET A 198 -5.58 -1.80 -32.80
C MET A 198 -4.59 -2.81 -33.38
N ARG A 199 -5.10 -3.72 -34.21
CA ARG A 199 -4.30 -4.68 -34.96
C ARG A 199 -4.47 -4.47 -36.46
N ILE A 200 -3.36 -4.43 -37.17
CA ILE A 200 -3.33 -4.20 -38.62
C ILE A 200 -2.75 -5.42 -39.29
N LYS A 201 -3.48 -6.02 -40.23
CA LYS A 201 -2.98 -7.16 -40.99
C LYS A 201 -1.79 -6.73 -41.86
N ASP A 202 -0.62 -7.29 -41.60
CA ASP A 202 0.65 -7.01 -42.29
C ASP A 202 1.55 -8.26 -42.32
N PRO A 203 2.04 -8.70 -43.50
CA PRO A 203 3.06 -9.76 -43.55
C PRO A 203 4.41 -9.37 -42.90
N THR A 204 4.69 -8.09 -42.66
CA THR A 204 5.87 -7.63 -41.91
C THR A 204 5.63 -7.51 -40.41
N GLY A 205 4.39 -7.78 -39.97
CA GLY A 205 4.02 -7.78 -38.57
C GLY A 205 4.78 -8.83 -37.77
N ARG A 206 4.86 -8.63 -36.45
CA ARG A 206 5.51 -9.58 -35.51
C ARG A 206 4.50 -10.38 -34.69
N TRP A 207 3.23 -10.01 -34.76
CA TRP A 207 2.17 -10.58 -33.94
C TRP A 207 1.33 -11.59 -34.72
N ILE A 208 0.84 -12.61 -34.02
CA ILE A 208 -0.15 -13.58 -34.48
C ILE A 208 -1.24 -13.73 -33.43
N PRO A 209 -2.47 -14.11 -33.80
CA PRO A 209 -3.47 -14.51 -32.82
C PRO A 209 -2.98 -15.72 -32.01
N HIS A 210 -3.29 -15.75 -30.72
CA HIS A 210 -2.95 -16.87 -29.85
C HIS A 210 -3.67 -18.14 -30.35
N PRO A 211 -2.98 -19.30 -30.50
CA PRO A 211 -3.57 -20.49 -31.12
C PRO A 211 -4.80 -21.07 -30.42
N GLN A 212 -4.94 -20.82 -29.12
CA GLN A 212 -6.07 -21.29 -28.32
C GLN A 212 -7.16 -20.22 -28.15
N ASP A 213 -6.88 -18.96 -28.46
CA ASP A 213 -7.81 -17.85 -28.28
C ASP A 213 -7.45 -16.67 -29.20
N GLU A 214 -8.17 -16.56 -30.32
CA GLU A 214 -7.91 -15.55 -31.35
C GLU A 214 -8.14 -14.09 -30.89
N ARG A 215 -8.70 -13.90 -29.69
CA ARG A 215 -8.82 -12.59 -29.04
C ARG A 215 -7.47 -12.03 -28.64
N VAL A 216 -6.54 -12.90 -28.23
CA VAL A 216 -5.22 -12.53 -27.71
C VAL A 216 -4.19 -12.49 -28.83
N MET A 217 -3.29 -11.53 -28.78
CA MET A 217 -2.17 -11.41 -29.74
C MET A 217 -0.87 -11.78 -29.05
N VAL A 218 -0.05 -12.63 -29.68
CA VAL A 218 1.26 -13.05 -29.18
C VAL A 218 2.34 -12.88 -30.25
N LYS A 219 3.59 -12.74 -29.82
CA LYS A 219 4.73 -12.63 -30.76
C LYS A 219 4.97 -13.96 -31.46
N ALA A 220 5.12 -13.91 -32.78
CA ALA A 220 5.45 -15.09 -33.58
C ALA A 220 6.83 -15.65 -33.22
N ARG A 221 6.95 -16.98 -33.15
CA ARG A 221 8.17 -17.71 -32.83
C ARG A 221 8.98 -17.97 -34.10
N THR A 222 9.79 -16.99 -34.47
CA THR A 222 10.65 -17.08 -35.65
C THR A 222 11.61 -18.28 -35.59
N GLU A 223 12.03 -18.68 -34.40
CA GLU A 223 12.86 -19.85 -34.12
C GLU A 223 12.14 -21.18 -34.38
N LYS A 224 10.80 -21.20 -34.29
CA LYS A 224 9.95 -22.35 -34.65
C LYS A 224 9.42 -22.27 -36.09
N GLY A 225 9.91 -21.31 -36.89
CA GLY A 225 9.53 -21.13 -38.30
C GLY A 225 8.22 -20.35 -38.52
N GLU A 226 7.65 -19.77 -37.47
CA GLU A 226 6.44 -18.96 -37.56
C GLU A 226 6.74 -17.57 -38.13
N ARG A 227 5.74 -16.97 -38.79
CA ARG A 227 5.81 -15.61 -39.32
C ARG A 227 4.67 -14.78 -38.75
N GLY A 228 5.00 -13.58 -38.31
CA GLY A 228 3.98 -12.63 -37.86
C GLY A 228 3.07 -12.19 -39.00
N GLN A 229 1.86 -11.78 -38.63
CA GLN A 229 0.77 -11.44 -39.55
C GLN A 229 0.09 -10.12 -39.22
N TYR A 230 0.41 -9.54 -38.05
CA TYR A 230 -0.20 -8.31 -37.56
C TYR A 230 0.85 -7.36 -36.96
N LEU A 231 0.65 -6.07 -37.22
CA LEU A 231 1.13 -4.98 -36.38
C LEU A 231 0.12 -4.77 -35.24
N LEU A 232 0.59 -4.35 -34.07
CA LEU A 232 -0.23 -4.13 -32.88
C LEU A 232 0.20 -2.82 -32.23
N PHE A 233 -0.74 -1.91 -32.06
CA PHE A 233 -0.55 -0.59 -31.46
C PHE A 233 -1.68 -0.28 -30.48
N SER A 234 -1.49 0.74 -29.65
CA SER A 234 -2.61 1.31 -28.90
C SER A 234 -3.60 1.92 -29.90
N GLU A 235 -4.89 1.89 -29.58
CA GLU A 235 -5.94 2.49 -30.40
C GLU A 235 -5.76 4.01 -30.49
N GLY A 236 -5.48 4.54 -31.68
CA GLY A 236 -5.17 5.96 -31.88
C GLY A 236 -4.87 6.28 -33.36
N ILE A 237 -4.76 7.56 -33.70
CA ILE A 237 -4.28 8.06 -35.00
C ILE A 237 -2.85 8.58 -34.81
N ASP A 238 -1.98 8.42 -35.79
CA ASP A 238 -0.62 9.00 -35.76
C ASP A 238 -0.72 10.48 -36.20
N ASN A 239 -1.02 11.35 -35.22
CA ASN A 239 -1.43 12.72 -35.47
C ASN A 239 -0.30 13.59 -36.06
N ASP A 240 0.95 13.32 -35.68
CA ASP A 240 2.15 14.06 -36.09
C ASP A 240 3.03 13.32 -37.13
N LYS A 241 2.72 12.04 -37.40
CA LYS A 241 3.29 11.19 -38.47
C LYS A 241 4.70 10.68 -38.20
N ASP A 242 5.02 10.44 -36.93
CA ASP A 242 6.31 9.91 -36.52
C ASP A 242 6.32 8.35 -36.47
N GLY A 243 5.15 7.72 -36.62
CA GLY A 243 4.95 6.28 -36.60
C GLY A 243 4.70 5.68 -35.22
N GLN A 244 4.56 6.53 -34.21
CA GLN A 244 4.16 6.18 -32.86
C GLN A 244 2.70 6.61 -32.63
N PHE A 245 2.08 6.11 -31.55
CA PHE A 245 0.65 6.29 -31.30
C PHE A 245 0.40 6.47 -29.81
N ASN A 246 -0.42 7.47 -29.47
CA ASN A 246 -0.77 7.88 -28.12
C ASN A 246 0.46 8.21 -27.25
N GLU A 247 1.43 8.90 -27.84
CA GLU A 247 2.73 9.20 -27.23
C GLU A 247 2.62 10.24 -26.11
N ASP A 248 1.86 11.31 -26.35
CA ASP A 248 1.86 12.53 -25.54
C ASP A 248 0.45 13.12 -25.37
N GLY A 249 -0.50 12.29 -24.94
CA GLY A 249 -1.83 12.77 -24.54
C GLY A 249 -1.80 13.81 -23.40
N GLU A 250 -2.95 14.14 -22.80
CA GLU A 250 -3.02 15.09 -21.67
C GLU A 250 -2.35 14.57 -20.37
N GLU A 251 -1.29 13.77 -20.44
CA GLU A 251 -0.54 13.23 -19.32
C GLU A 251 0.62 14.14 -18.93
N GLY A 252 0.78 14.32 -17.62
CA GLY A 252 1.93 15.00 -17.06
C GLY A 252 2.98 14.07 -16.52
N VAL A 253 3.52 14.46 -15.37
CA VAL A 253 4.61 13.76 -14.70
C VAL A 253 4.08 12.59 -13.89
N PHE A 254 4.82 11.47 -13.91
CA PHE A 254 4.44 10.25 -13.22
C PHE A 254 4.94 10.34 -11.78
N PHE A 255 4.02 10.23 -10.80
CA PHE A 255 4.38 10.29 -9.38
C PHE A 255 5.53 9.34 -9.05
N ASN A 256 5.42 8.07 -9.47
CA ASN A 256 6.38 7.02 -9.18
C ASN A 256 7.63 7.01 -10.10
N ARG A 257 7.96 8.15 -10.71
CA ARG A 257 9.19 8.33 -11.51
C ARG A 257 9.90 9.67 -11.22
N ASN A 258 9.35 10.48 -10.33
CA ASN A 258 9.79 11.83 -10.08
C ASN A 258 10.62 11.97 -8.78
N PHE A 259 11.02 10.88 -8.13
CA PHE A 259 11.85 10.95 -6.92
C PHE A 259 13.36 10.97 -7.21
N THR A 260 14.14 11.38 -6.21
CA THR A 260 15.58 11.67 -6.37
C THR A 260 16.49 10.45 -6.49
N PHE A 261 16.06 9.26 -6.08
CA PHE A 261 16.91 8.06 -6.16
C PHE A 261 16.88 7.49 -7.59
N LYS A 262 18.06 7.39 -8.22
CA LYS A 262 18.20 7.05 -9.64
C LYS A 262 17.23 7.84 -10.51
N TYR A 263 17.17 9.15 -10.31
CA TYR A 263 16.27 10.01 -11.06
C TYR A 263 16.52 9.86 -12.58
N PRO A 264 15.52 9.42 -13.36
CA PRO A 264 15.67 9.16 -14.78
C PRO A 264 15.55 10.47 -15.57
N ALA A 265 16.59 11.29 -15.46
CA ALA A 265 16.63 12.60 -16.11
C ALA A 265 16.41 12.46 -17.61
N PHE A 266 15.48 13.25 -18.12
CA PHE A 266 15.14 13.29 -19.54
C PHE A 266 14.37 12.09 -20.10
N GLU A 267 13.81 11.25 -19.24
CA GLU A 267 12.93 10.17 -19.66
C GLU A 267 11.44 10.54 -19.48
N ARG A 268 10.57 9.88 -20.27
CA ARG A 268 9.10 10.09 -20.25
C ARG A 268 8.55 10.01 -18.82
N GLY A 269 7.77 11.02 -18.43
CA GLY A 269 7.09 11.06 -17.13
C GLY A 269 8.01 11.33 -15.93
N ALA A 270 9.29 11.64 -16.12
CA ALA A 270 10.20 11.97 -15.02
C ALA A 270 10.06 13.42 -14.50
N GLY A 271 9.41 14.30 -15.25
CA GLY A 271 9.35 15.75 -14.96
C GLY A 271 10.62 16.50 -15.33
N GLU A 272 10.64 17.81 -15.08
CA GLU A 272 11.76 18.68 -15.46
C GLU A 272 13.02 18.43 -14.61
N HIS A 273 12.82 18.15 -13.33
CA HIS A 273 13.85 17.77 -12.37
C HIS A 273 13.25 16.88 -11.27
N ALA A 274 14.08 16.21 -10.49
CA ALA A 274 13.59 15.39 -9.38
C ALA A 274 12.77 16.22 -8.38
N VAL A 275 11.63 15.69 -7.95
CA VAL A 275 10.67 16.29 -7.01
C VAL A 275 10.20 17.67 -7.51
N SER A 276 9.93 17.74 -8.81
CA SER A 276 9.35 18.93 -9.47
C SER A 276 7.87 19.06 -9.14
N GLU A 277 7.15 17.94 -9.02
CA GLU A 277 5.71 17.95 -8.85
C GLU A 277 5.28 18.28 -7.42
N ILE A 278 4.12 18.90 -7.29
CA ILE A 278 3.61 19.31 -5.98
C ILE A 278 3.21 18.08 -5.14
N GLU A 279 2.76 17.01 -5.78
CA GLU A 279 2.37 15.75 -5.16
C GLU A 279 3.57 15.03 -4.56
N THR A 280 4.67 14.90 -5.31
CA THR A 280 5.91 14.28 -4.82
C THR A 280 6.56 15.13 -3.73
N ARG A 281 6.52 16.46 -3.88
CA ARG A 281 7.03 17.40 -2.87
C ARG A 281 6.23 17.33 -1.58
N ALA A 282 4.90 17.32 -1.65
CA ALA A 282 4.04 17.28 -0.47
C ALA A 282 4.33 16.08 0.44
N ILE A 283 4.44 14.88 -0.12
CA ILE A 283 4.77 13.68 0.66
C ILE A 283 6.23 13.68 1.12
N ALA A 284 7.18 14.14 0.28
CA ALA A 284 8.59 14.17 0.63
C ALA A 284 8.86 15.14 1.80
N ASP A 285 8.32 16.35 1.73
CA ASP A 285 8.44 17.37 2.78
C ASP A 285 7.82 16.86 4.09
N PHE A 286 6.59 16.35 4.03
CA PHE A 286 5.95 15.79 5.22
C PHE A 286 6.76 14.65 5.84
N LEU A 287 7.24 13.70 5.03
CA LEU A 287 8.00 12.56 5.56
C LEU A 287 9.33 13.00 6.17
N TYR A 288 10.03 13.99 5.61
CA TYR A 288 11.23 14.53 6.25
C TYR A 288 10.94 15.20 7.60
N ASP A 289 9.77 15.81 7.77
CA ASP A 289 9.31 16.38 9.05
C ASP A 289 8.83 15.31 10.03
N ALA A 290 8.26 14.20 9.54
CA ALA A 290 7.79 13.06 10.30
C ALA A 290 8.95 12.14 10.76
N LYS A 291 9.86 12.69 11.57
CA LYS A 291 11.08 12.02 12.07
C LYS A 291 10.83 10.68 12.75
N ASN A 292 9.64 10.48 13.30
CA ASN A 292 9.21 9.30 14.03
C ASN A 292 8.77 8.12 13.15
N VAL A 293 8.71 8.26 11.82
CA VAL A 293 8.43 7.11 10.94
C VAL A 293 9.57 6.11 11.02
N PHE A 294 9.28 4.82 11.26
CA PHE A 294 10.30 3.77 11.21
C PHE A 294 10.23 2.95 9.91
N ALA A 295 9.04 2.88 9.29
CA ALA A 295 8.82 2.16 8.04
C ALA A 295 7.74 2.80 7.17
N VAL A 296 7.77 2.49 5.87
CA VAL A 296 6.80 2.89 4.86
C VAL A 296 6.27 1.63 4.18
N ILE A 297 4.95 1.55 3.99
CA ILE A 297 4.28 0.51 3.19
C ILE A 297 3.55 1.22 2.06
N SER A 298 3.89 0.89 0.81
CA SER A 298 3.28 1.47 -0.39
C SER A 298 2.51 0.41 -1.20
N PHE A 299 1.33 0.79 -1.70
CA PHE A 299 0.54 0.00 -2.63
C PHE A 299 0.75 0.52 -4.05
N GLY A 300 1.50 -0.21 -4.87
CA GLY A 300 1.90 0.25 -6.19
C GLY A 300 2.68 -0.77 -7.01
N PRO A 301 3.30 -0.33 -8.13
CA PRO A 301 3.89 -1.21 -9.14
C PRO A 301 5.25 -1.82 -8.75
N ALA A 302 5.74 -1.59 -7.53
CA ALA A 302 6.92 -2.25 -6.99
C ALA A 302 6.52 -3.37 -6.02
N ASN A 303 7.35 -4.40 -5.89
CA ASN A 303 7.18 -5.45 -4.89
C ASN A 303 8.50 -5.88 -4.24
N ASN A 304 8.50 -5.96 -2.90
CA ASN A 304 9.56 -6.61 -2.13
C ASN A 304 9.02 -7.47 -0.97
N LEU A 305 7.71 -7.74 -0.96
CA LEU A 305 7.00 -8.44 0.11
C LEU A 305 6.70 -9.89 -0.26
N THR A 306 6.36 -10.16 -1.51
CA THR A 306 6.16 -11.53 -2.00
C THR A 306 7.50 -12.23 -2.22
N LYS A 307 8.43 -11.51 -2.83
CA LYS A 307 9.81 -11.95 -3.02
C LYS A 307 10.72 -10.96 -2.31
N PRO A 308 11.45 -11.38 -1.26
CA PRO A 308 12.38 -10.50 -0.58
C PRO A 308 13.55 -10.13 -1.51
N LEU A 309 14.14 -8.97 -1.26
CA LEU A 309 15.28 -8.48 -2.03
C LEU A 309 16.51 -9.36 -1.83
N SER A 310 17.33 -9.48 -2.87
CA SER A 310 18.62 -10.16 -2.80
C SER A 310 19.74 -9.21 -2.37
N PHE A 311 20.69 -9.74 -1.58
CA PHE A 311 21.86 -8.96 -1.18
C PHE A 311 22.87 -8.90 -2.32
N ASN A 312 23.23 -7.68 -2.72
CA ASN A 312 24.31 -7.40 -3.64
C ASN A 312 25.44 -6.68 -2.90
N GLU A 313 26.51 -7.41 -2.58
CA GLU A 313 27.63 -6.91 -1.77
C GLU A 313 28.29 -5.68 -2.39
N ARG A 314 28.46 -5.67 -3.73
CA ARG A 314 29.10 -4.57 -4.44
C ARG A 314 28.28 -3.29 -4.34
N GLU A 315 26.97 -3.39 -4.55
CA GLU A 315 26.07 -2.24 -4.54
C GLU A 315 25.79 -1.73 -3.12
N ALA A 316 25.71 -2.64 -2.15
CA ALA A 316 25.47 -2.29 -0.74
C ALA A 316 26.67 -1.62 -0.08
N ASN A 317 27.90 -2.02 -0.42
CA ASN A 317 29.13 -1.50 0.18
C ASN A 317 29.81 -0.39 -0.64
N ALA A 318 29.21 0.03 -1.75
CA ALA A 318 29.70 1.17 -2.52
C ALA A 318 29.67 2.47 -1.69
N ARG A 319 30.57 3.41 -2.01
CA ARG A 319 30.63 4.73 -1.36
C ARG A 319 29.30 5.48 -1.42
N ILE A 320 28.62 5.37 -2.56
CA ILE A 320 27.23 5.76 -2.75
C ILE A 320 26.52 4.43 -3.01
N PHE A 321 25.85 3.91 -1.99
CA PHE A 321 25.24 2.60 -2.08
C PHE A 321 23.93 2.67 -2.87
N THR A 322 23.74 1.69 -3.74
CA THR A 322 22.53 1.51 -4.55
C THR A 322 21.87 0.16 -4.32
N GLY A 323 22.44 -0.64 -3.42
CA GLY A 323 21.93 -1.93 -2.98
C GLY A 323 21.54 -1.87 -1.51
N TRP A 324 20.58 -2.72 -1.13
CA TRP A 324 20.13 -2.82 0.24
C TRP A 324 21.22 -3.39 1.16
N LYS A 325 21.26 -2.87 2.38
CA LYS A 325 22.19 -3.34 3.41
C LYS A 325 21.82 -4.73 3.89
N LYS A 326 22.82 -5.51 4.30
CA LYS A 326 22.66 -6.94 4.59
C LYS A 326 21.71 -7.18 5.77
N GLU A 327 21.83 -6.38 6.82
CA GLU A 327 21.04 -6.46 8.03
C GLU A 327 19.60 -5.99 7.78
N ASP A 328 19.42 -5.01 6.89
CA ASP A 328 18.10 -4.55 6.45
C ASP A 328 17.38 -5.61 5.59
N ILE A 329 18.11 -6.36 4.78
CA ILE A 329 17.56 -7.50 4.01
C ILE A 329 17.03 -8.59 4.95
N ALA A 330 17.71 -8.86 6.06
CA ALA A 330 17.21 -9.81 7.06
C ALA A 330 15.87 -9.36 7.67
N ILE A 331 15.64 -8.05 7.82
CA ILE A 331 14.33 -7.51 8.19
C ILE A 331 13.34 -7.68 7.03
N ASN A 332 13.71 -7.34 5.80
CA ASN A 332 12.85 -7.53 4.63
C ASN A 332 12.38 -9.00 4.47
N GLN A 333 13.27 -9.97 4.68
CA GLN A 333 12.90 -11.40 4.67
C GLN A 333 11.88 -11.76 5.75
N LYS A 334 12.02 -11.22 6.96
CA LYS A 334 11.06 -11.45 8.06
C LYS A 334 9.68 -10.86 7.72
N ILE A 335 9.65 -9.64 7.17
CA ILE A 335 8.41 -8.98 6.79
C ILE A 335 7.77 -9.66 5.58
N SER A 336 8.57 -10.13 4.62
CA SER A 336 8.10 -10.96 3.50
C SER A 336 7.49 -12.28 3.97
N HIS A 337 8.11 -12.95 4.95
CA HIS A 337 7.54 -14.13 5.57
C HIS A 337 6.19 -13.82 6.24
N LEU A 338 6.11 -12.73 7.03
CA LEU A 338 4.86 -12.29 7.63
C LEU A 338 3.78 -11.98 6.56
N TYR A 339 4.16 -11.34 5.46
CA TYR A 339 3.26 -11.05 4.35
C TYR A 339 2.69 -12.34 3.73
N SER A 340 3.53 -13.35 3.50
CA SER A 340 3.10 -14.65 2.97
C SER A 340 2.11 -15.37 3.88
N GLN A 341 2.20 -15.18 5.20
CA GLN A 341 1.26 -15.77 6.16
C GLN A 341 -0.14 -15.17 6.04
N HIS A 342 -0.24 -13.89 5.64
CA HIS A 342 -1.53 -13.21 5.43
C HIS A 342 -2.09 -13.44 4.02
N MET A 343 -1.23 -13.48 3.01
CA MET A 343 -1.67 -13.56 1.61
C MET A 343 -1.82 -14.99 1.09
N GLY A 344 -1.07 -15.95 1.65
CA GLY A 344 -0.98 -17.32 1.16
C GLY A 344 -0.24 -17.43 -0.17
N ASP A 345 -0.43 -18.54 -0.88
CA ASP A 345 0.25 -18.88 -2.14
C ASP A 345 -0.13 -17.99 -3.34
N LYS A 346 -1.02 -17.01 -3.14
CA LYS A 346 -1.55 -16.09 -4.18
C LYS A 346 -1.00 -14.67 -4.04
N ALA A 347 0.18 -14.53 -3.44
CA ALA A 347 0.80 -13.24 -3.23
C ALA A 347 1.32 -12.66 -4.56
N PRO A 348 1.06 -11.37 -4.86
CA PRO A 348 1.36 -10.80 -6.17
C PRO A 348 2.86 -10.70 -6.44
N SER A 349 3.32 -10.99 -7.66
CA SER A 349 4.73 -10.88 -8.06
C SER A 349 4.95 -9.67 -8.97
N ALA A 350 6.01 -8.91 -8.71
CA ALA A 350 6.42 -7.83 -9.59
C ALA A 350 7.90 -7.46 -9.43
N ALA A 351 8.34 -6.50 -10.23
CA ALA A 351 9.69 -5.96 -10.16
C ALA A 351 9.97 -5.26 -8.81
N ALA A 352 11.24 -5.28 -8.40
CA ALA A 352 11.73 -4.69 -7.16
C ALA A 352 11.93 -3.17 -7.23
N GLY A 353 11.05 -2.46 -7.95
CA GLY A 353 11.12 -1.03 -8.21
C GLY A 353 11.60 -0.65 -9.61
N SER A 354 11.51 0.65 -9.90
CA SER A 354 11.94 1.33 -11.12
C SER A 354 12.70 2.63 -10.79
N ASP A 355 13.46 3.15 -11.73
CA ASP A 355 14.22 4.38 -11.53
C ASP A 355 13.29 5.57 -11.21
N GLY A 356 13.65 6.37 -10.19
CA GLY A 356 12.85 7.51 -9.72
C GLY A 356 11.61 7.14 -8.90
N ASP A 357 11.44 5.88 -8.48
CA ASP A 357 10.27 5.45 -7.72
C ASP A 357 10.25 5.91 -6.24
N PHE A 358 9.05 5.90 -5.65
CA PHE A 358 8.85 6.27 -4.23
C PHE A 358 9.42 5.21 -3.27
N PHE A 359 9.25 3.93 -3.61
CA PHE A 359 9.62 2.79 -2.77
C PHE A 359 11.13 2.78 -2.45
N GLN A 360 11.98 2.89 -3.47
CA GLN A 360 13.42 2.96 -3.35
C GLN A 360 13.86 4.29 -2.75
N TRP A 361 13.23 5.42 -3.12
CA TRP A 361 13.53 6.72 -2.49
C TRP A 361 13.33 6.68 -0.97
N ALA A 362 12.24 6.07 -0.49
CA ALA A 362 11.95 5.95 0.94
C ALA A 362 13.04 5.19 1.72
N TYR A 363 13.71 4.23 1.06
CA TYR A 363 14.85 3.52 1.64
C TYR A 363 16.17 4.27 1.49
N PHE A 364 16.56 4.65 0.27
CA PHE A 364 17.90 5.16 -0.01
C PHE A 364 18.11 6.61 0.41
N HIS A 365 17.10 7.47 0.26
CA HIS A 365 17.23 8.92 0.49
C HIS A 365 16.49 9.39 1.74
N TYR A 366 15.33 8.81 2.05
CA TYR A 366 14.63 9.07 3.31
C TYR A 366 15.17 8.21 4.47
N GLY A 367 15.79 7.05 4.18
CA GLY A 367 16.50 6.25 5.16
C GLY A 367 15.60 5.41 6.08
N ARG A 368 14.37 5.07 5.65
CA ARG A 368 13.44 4.22 6.43
C ARG A 368 13.28 2.86 5.78
N PHE A 369 12.83 1.87 6.56
CA PHE A 369 12.43 0.60 5.96
C PHE A 369 11.28 0.84 4.98
N SER A 370 11.41 0.33 3.77
CA SER A 370 10.42 0.54 2.72
C SER A 370 9.89 -0.80 2.24
N PHE A 371 8.58 -0.93 2.14
CA PHE A 371 7.91 -2.14 1.69
C PHE A 371 6.88 -1.79 0.64
N SER A 372 6.81 -2.57 -0.44
CA SER A 372 5.84 -2.34 -1.51
C SER A 372 5.18 -3.63 -1.96
N THR A 373 3.93 -3.53 -2.38
CA THR A 373 3.16 -4.60 -3.01
C THR A 373 2.11 -4.03 -3.95
N HIS A 374 1.72 -4.80 -4.97
CA HIS A 374 0.56 -4.48 -5.82
C HIS A 374 -0.77 -4.75 -5.09
N GLY A 375 -0.74 -5.53 -4.02
CA GLY A 375 -1.93 -5.93 -3.28
C GLY A 375 -2.77 -7.01 -3.96
N TRP A 376 -2.80 -7.04 -5.30
CA TRP A 376 -3.46 -8.09 -6.08
C TRP A 376 -2.79 -8.28 -7.44
N GLU A 377 -2.88 -9.49 -7.96
CA GLU A 377 -2.60 -9.81 -9.36
C GLU A 377 -3.63 -10.83 -9.84
N VAL A 378 -3.80 -10.92 -11.15
CA VAL A 378 -4.66 -11.93 -11.78
C VAL A 378 -4.16 -13.33 -11.38
N PRO A 379 -4.97 -14.15 -10.68
CA PRO A 379 -4.57 -15.50 -10.33
C PRO A 379 -4.22 -16.31 -11.57
N ARG A 380 -3.16 -17.12 -11.47
CA ARG A 380 -2.78 -18.02 -12.54
C ARG A 380 -3.73 -19.21 -12.57
N VAL A 381 -4.48 -19.36 -13.67
CA VAL A 381 -5.40 -20.49 -13.93
C VAL A 381 -4.90 -21.37 -15.08
N VAL A 382 -4.03 -20.83 -15.93
CA VAL A 382 -3.37 -21.57 -17.00
C VAL A 382 -1.94 -21.93 -16.57
N GLU A 383 -1.63 -23.23 -16.52
CA GLU A 383 -0.28 -23.71 -16.22
C GLU A 383 0.73 -23.23 -17.28
N LYS A 384 1.96 -22.91 -16.83
CA LYS A 384 3.04 -22.57 -17.75
C LYS A 384 3.58 -23.83 -18.40
N ASP A 385 3.42 -23.93 -19.70
CA ASP A 385 4.06 -24.94 -20.56
C ASP A 385 5.14 -24.23 -21.39
N GLU A 386 6.38 -24.71 -21.30
CA GLU A 386 7.54 -24.14 -22.01
C GLU A 386 7.34 -24.14 -23.54
N ASP A 387 6.51 -25.05 -24.06
CA ASP A 387 6.19 -25.13 -25.48
C ASP A 387 4.91 -24.38 -25.87
N ALA A 388 4.08 -23.94 -24.92
CA ALA A 388 2.86 -23.15 -25.18
C ALA A 388 3.15 -21.64 -25.18
N PHE A 389 2.31 -20.85 -25.83
CA PHE A 389 2.42 -19.38 -25.79
C PHE A 389 2.00 -18.88 -24.41
N ASP A 390 2.99 -18.50 -23.58
CA ASP A 390 2.70 -17.83 -22.31
C ASP A 390 2.25 -16.39 -22.58
N SER A 391 1.06 -16.03 -22.09
CA SER A 391 0.49 -14.68 -22.18
C SER A 391 -0.36 -14.39 -20.94
N ASP A 392 -0.15 -13.22 -20.35
CA ASP A 392 -0.90 -12.76 -19.19
C ASP A 392 -2.32 -12.35 -19.59
N GLU A 393 -2.51 -11.82 -20.79
CA GLU A 393 -3.81 -11.54 -21.40
C GLU A 393 -4.62 -12.83 -21.58
N PHE A 394 -4.00 -13.90 -22.09
CA PHE A 394 -4.65 -15.20 -22.21
C PHE A 394 -5.04 -15.77 -20.84
N ASN A 395 -4.13 -15.75 -19.87
CA ASN A 395 -4.46 -16.18 -18.51
C ASN A 395 -5.61 -15.35 -17.91
N PHE A 396 -5.60 -14.03 -18.11
CA PHE A 396 -6.63 -13.14 -17.62
C PHE A 396 -8.01 -13.45 -18.22
N LEU A 397 -8.13 -13.64 -19.53
CA LEU A 397 -9.41 -13.96 -20.15
C LEU A 397 -9.95 -15.30 -19.64
N ARG A 398 -9.10 -16.31 -19.44
CA ARG A 398 -9.50 -17.60 -18.85
C ARG A 398 -9.96 -17.45 -17.42
N TRP A 399 -9.24 -16.68 -16.61
CA TRP A 399 -9.62 -16.39 -15.23
C TRP A 399 -10.95 -15.63 -15.16
N ALA A 400 -11.14 -14.62 -16.03
CA ALA A 400 -12.38 -13.86 -16.11
C ALA A 400 -13.57 -14.73 -16.51
N GLU A 401 -13.40 -15.65 -17.48
CA GLU A 401 -14.41 -16.63 -17.88
C GLU A 401 -14.79 -17.57 -16.72
N GLU A 402 -13.80 -18.12 -16.02
CA GLU A 402 -14.02 -19.00 -14.86
C GLU A 402 -14.76 -18.30 -13.71
N ASN A 403 -14.58 -16.98 -13.58
CA ASN A 403 -15.20 -16.17 -12.52
C ASN A 403 -16.42 -15.36 -13.02
N GLN A 404 -16.87 -15.58 -14.25
CA GLN A 404 -18.05 -14.92 -14.83
C GLN A 404 -17.97 -13.39 -14.80
N ILE A 405 -16.79 -12.85 -15.11
CA ILE A 405 -16.54 -11.41 -15.15
C ILE A 405 -16.81 -10.92 -16.58
N ASP A 406 -17.90 -10.17 -16.74
CA ASP A 406 -18.31 -9.61 -18.02
C ASP A 406 -17.60 -8.29 -18.36
N ASN A 407 -17.71 -7.85 -19.62
CA ASN A 407 -17.22 -6.56 -20.13
C ASN A 407 -15.70 -6.33 -19.96
N VAL A 408 -14.92 -7.42 -19.90
CA VAL A 408 -13.44 -7.35 -19.82
C VAL A 408 -12.75 -7.30 -21.18
N PHE A 409 -13.49 -7.52 -22.27
CA PHE A 409 -12.94 -7.60 -23.62
C PHE A 409 -13.86 -6.93 -24.63
N VAL A 410 -13.29 -6.06 -25.45
CA VAL A 410 -13.92 -5.41 -26.61
C VAL A 410 -13.66 -6.28 -27.85
N PRO A 411 -14.72 -6.77 -28.53
CA PRO A 411 -14.56 -7.54 -29.76
C PRO A 411 -13.81 -6.78 -30.85
N TRP A 412 -12.84 -7.45 -31.49
CA TRP A 412 -12.13 -6.93 -32.65
C TRP A 412 -13.10 -6.52 -33.76
N THR A 413 -13.22 -5.21 -33.97
CA THR A 413 -14.17 -4.60 -34.91
C THR A 413 -13.39 -3.89 -36.00
N LYS A 414 -13.75 -4.14 -37.26
CA LYS A 414 -13.07 -3.50 -38.40
C LYS A 414 -13.37 -2.00 -38.40
N VAL A 415 -12.33 -1.20 -38.55
CA VAL A 415 -12.43 0.27 -38.72
C VAL A 415 -11.69 0.71 -39.98
N ASP A 416 -12.08 1.86 -40.52
CA ASP A 416 -11.33 2.54 -41.58
C ASP A 416 -10.36 3.52 -40.91
N HIS A 417 -9.05 3.34 -41.15
CA HIS A 417 -8.00 4.08 -40.45
C HIS A 417 -7.27 5.03 -41.41
N PRO A 418 -7.07 6.32 -41.05
CA PRO A 418 -6.40 7.30 -41.91
C PRO A 418 -4.94 6.93 -42.25
N ASP A 419 -4.17 6.45 -41.27
CA ASP A 419 -2.74 6.11 -41.48
C ASP A 419 -2.50 4.77 -42.18
N PHE A 420 -3.53 3.93 -42.29
CA PHE A 420 -3.45 2.61 -42.94
C PHE A 420 -4.50 2.46 -44.06
N PRO A 421 -4.47 3.34 -45.09
CA PRO A 421 -5.50 3.36 -46.11
C PRO A 421 -5.50 2.05 -46.92
N GLY A 422 -6.69 1.47 -47.09
CA GLY A 422 -6.89 0.23 -47.84
C GLY A 422 -6.40 -1.04 -47.14
N ARG A 423 -5.93 -0.94 -45.89
CA ARG A 423 -5.50 -2.09 -45.08
C ARG A 423 -6.62 -2.58 -44.17
N LYS A 424 -6.52 -3.83 -43.71
CA LYS A 424 -7.46 -4.36 -42.70
C LYS A 424 -6.98 -3.96 -41.31
N VAL A 425 -7.64 -2.96 -40.72
CA VAL A 425 -7.46 -2.52 -39.34
C VAL A 425 -8.65 -3.01 -38.51
N GLU A 426 -8.37 -3.58 -37.35
CA GLU A 426 -9.38 -3.98 -36.36
C GLU A 426 -9.02 -3.39 -35.01
N VAL A 427 -10.01 -2.86 -34.30
CA VAL A 427 -9.89 -2.26 -32.97
C VAL A 427 -10.61 -3.12 -31.95
N GLY A 428 -9.99 -3.35 -30.81
CA GLY A 428 -10.52 -4.18 -29.73
C GLY A 428 -9.41 -4.66 -28.82
N GLY A 429 -9.73 -5.55 -27.87
CA GLY A 429 -8.77 -6.03 -26.89
C GLY A 429 -9.33 -6.05 -25.48
N ILE A 430 -8.45 -6.28 -24.51
CA ILE A 430 -8.84 -6.23 -23.10
C ILE A 430 -9.17 -4.78 -22.72
N ALA A 431 -10.27 -4.59 -22.01
CA ALA A 431 -10.67 -3.28 -21.52
C ALA A 431 -9.58 -2.69 -20.59
N PRO A 432 -9.37 -1.37 -20.57
CA PRO A 432 -8.35 -0.77 -19.71
C PRO A 432 -8.66 -1.02 -18.22
N PHE A 433 -7.62 -1.02 -17.37
CA PHE A 433 -7.63 -1.19 -15.91
C PHE A 433 -7.94 -2.59 -15.37
N VAL A 434 -8.64 -3.45 -16.11
CA VAL A 434 -9.17 -4.73 -15.58
C VAL A 434 -8.10 -5.78 -15.25
N MET A 435 -6.90 -5.66 -15.84
CA MET A 435 -5.77 -6.54 -15.51
C MET A 435 -4.97 -6.05 -14.29
N LYS A 436 -5.05 -4.76 -13.97
CA LYS A 436 -4.32 -4.14 -12.84
C LYS A 436 -5.17 -4.06 -11.58
N ASN A 437 -6.48 -4.01 -11.73
CA ASN A 437 -7.43 -3.81 -10.64
C ASN A 437 -8.42 -4.96 -10.60
N PRO A 438 -8.63 -5.61 -9.44
CA PRO A 438 -9.64 -6.64 -9.31
C PRO A 438 -11.04 -6.05 -9.50
N PRO A 439 -12.05 -6.87 -9.82
CA PRO A 439 -13.44 -6.48 -9.64
C PRO A 439 -13.65 -5.91 -8.24
N TYR A 440 -14.36 -4.79 -8.15
CA TYR A 440 -14.47 -4.05 -6.89
C TYR A 440 -15.07 -4.90 -5.74
N ALA A 441 -15.94 -5.86 -6.06
CA ALA A 441 -16.50 -6.81 -5.10
C ALA A 441 -15.43 -7.64 -4.35
N MET A 442 -14.23 -7.80 -4.91
CA MET A 442 -13.12 -8.51 -4.25
C MET A 442 -12.31 -7.63 -3.31
N VAL A 443 -12.40 -6.29 -3.44
CA VAL A 443 -11.50 -5.33 -2.78
C VAL A 443 -11.58 -5.45 -1.26
N ASP A 444 -12.77 -5.55 -0.66
CA ASP A 444 -12.92 -5.64 0.80
C ASP A 444 -12.17 -6.83 1.41
N SER A 445 -12.24 -8.00 0.75
CA SER A 445 -11.54 -9.20 1.19
C SER A 445 -10.02 -9.09 1.07
N ILE A 446 -9.54 -8.35 0.07
CA ILE A 446 -8.11 -8.08 -0.15
C ILE A 446 -7.63 -7.06 0.91
N ALA A 447 -8.41 -6.01 1.14
CA ALA A 447 -8.14 -4.98 2.15
C ALA A 447 -8.09 -5.57 3.57
N GLU A 448 -8.93 -6.56 3.88
CA GLU A 448 -8.92 -7.26 5.16
C GLU A 448 -7.57 -7.93 5.47
N LYS A 449 -7.01 -8.65 4.48
CA LYS A 449 -5.71 -9.30 4.61
C LYS A 449 -4.58 -8.29 4.76
N HIS A 450 -4.60 -7.22 3.96
CA HIS A 450 -3.58 -6.18 4.01
C HIS A 450 -3.65 -5.37 5.31
N THR A 451 -4.85 -5.12 5.82
CA THR A 451 -5.04 -4.45 7.12
C THR A 451 -4.42 -5.28 8.24
N SER A 452 -4.69 -6.59 8.25
CA SER A 452 -4.14 -7.51 9.25
C SER A 452 -2.60 -7.56 9.18
N PHE A 453 -2.05 -7.63 7.97
CA PHE A 453 -0.60 -7.54 7.75
C PHE A 453 -0.01 -6.22 8.28
N ILE A 454 -0.60 -5.07 7.95
CA ILE A 454 -0.10 -3.76 8.40
C ILE A 454 -0.12 -3.64 9.93
N ILE A 455 -1.18 -4.12 10.57
CA ILE A 455 -1.30 -4.16 12.04
C ILE A 455 -0.17 -4.99 12.65
N ASP A 456 0.13 -6.16 12.09
CA ASP A 456 1.22 -7.01 12.58
C ASP A 456 2.59 -6.36 12.36
N VAL A 457 2.83 -5.72 11.21
CA VAL A 457 4.07 -4.94 10.98
C VAL A 457 4.21 -3.81 12.00
N ALA A 458 3.14 -3.08 12.30
CA ALA A 458 3.14 -2.03 13.31
C ALA A 458 3.43 -2.57 14.72
N ALA A 459 3.00 -3.80 15.03
CA ALA A 459 3.32 -4.47 16.28
C ALA A 459 4.82 -4.80 16.42
N LEU A 460 5.55 -4.93 15.30
CA LEU A 460 6.99 -5.22 15.27
C LEU A 460 7.90 -4.01 15.48
N ARG A 461 7.34 -2.79 15.55
CA ARG A 461 8.05 -1.50 15.67
C ARG A 461 9.19 -1.52 16.71
N PRO A 462 10.20 -0.65 16.57
CA PRO A 462 11.19 -0.46 17.62
C PRO A 462 10.53 0.07 18.91
N GLN A 463 10.97 -0.45 20.05
CA GLN A 463 10.45 -0.05 21.36
C GLN A 463 11.57 -0.06 22.39
N ILE A 464 12.05 1.12 22.76
CA ILE A 464 13.12 1.27 23.75
C ILE A 464 12.59 1.17 25.18
N ASP A 465 13.33 0.44 26.01
CA ASP A 465 13.09 0.34 27.44
C ASP A 465 14.41 0.31 28.22
N ILE A 466 14.33 0.60 29.52
CA ILE A 466 15.47 0.56 30.44
C ILE A 466 15.22 -0.58 31.43
N ILE A 467 16.15 -1.55 31.49
CA ILE A 467 16.06 -2.70 32.38
C ILE A 467 17.36 -2.89 33.17
N ASN A 468 17.34 -3.82 34.13
CA ASN A 468 18.51 -4.22 34.93
C ASN A 468 19.25 -3.04 35.61
N LEU A 469 18.51 -2.00 35.99
CA LEU A 469 19.04 -0.87 36.74
C LEU A 469 19.61 -1.33 38.08
N LYS A 470 20.88 -1.01 38.31
CA LYS A 470 21.63 -1.34 39.53
C LYS A 470 22.42 -0.14 40.01
N THR A 471 22.44 0.06 41.32
CA THR A 471 23.23 1.09 41.99
C THR A 471 24.19 0.45 42.98
N GLU A 472 25.48 0.78 42.90
CA GLU A 472 26.54 0.26 43.78
C GLU A 472 27.26 1.43 44.47
N ARG A 473 27.23 1.48 45.80
CA ARG A 473 27.95 2.50 46.58
C ARG A 473 29.42 2.14 46.70
N LEU A 474 30.30 3.03 46.25
CA LEU A 474 31.75 2.84 46.23
C LEU A 474 32.48 3.63 47.34
N GLY A 475 31.72 4.33 48.20
CA GLY A 475 32.24 5.19 49.27
C GLY A 475 32.57 6.61 48.78
N ARG A 476 32.90 7.53 49.70
CA ARG A 476 33.21 8.95 49.40
C ARG A 476 32.12 9.66 48.56
N ASN A 477 30.85 9.36 48.84
CA ASN A 477 29.68 9.83 48.08
C ASN A 477 29.71 9.46 46.58
N LEU A 478 30.41 8.39 46.19
CA LEU A 478 30.39 7.85 44.84
C LEU A 478 29.44 6.67 44.74
N THR A 479 28.58 6.72 43.74
CA THR A 479 27.65 5.64 43.39
C THR A 479 27.83 5.30 41.91
N ARG A 480 28.09 4.03 41.62
CA ARG A 480 28.04 3.50 40.26
C ARG A 480 26.59 3.18 39.92
N VAL A 481 26.11 3.67 38.77
CA VAL A 481 24.80 3.36 38.22
C VAL A 481 25.02 2.59 36.93
N THR A 482 24.43 1.40 36.81
CA THR A 482 24.51 0.54 35.62
C THR A 482 23.10 0.16 35.19
N LEU A 483 22.82 0.17 33.89
CA LEU A 483 21.56 -0.26 33.31
C LEU A 483 21.79 -0.86 31.93
N ASP A 484 20.80 -1.60 31.44
CA ASP A 484 20.74 -2.06 30.06
C ASP A 484 19.63 -1.31 29.32
N VAL A 485 19.95 -0.80 28.14
CA VAL A 485 18.95 -0.30 27.18
C VAL A 485 18.59 -1.45 26.27
N ILE A 486 17.31 -1.79 26.20
CA ILE A 486 16.81 -2.88 25.36
C ILE A 486 15.86 -2.33 24.31
N ASN A 487 15.97 -2.84 23.08
CA ASN A 487 14.93 -2.71 22.07
C ASN A 487 14.05 -3.96 22.12
N ARG A 488 12.82 -3.81 22.62
CA ARG A 488 11.83 -4.90 22.68
C ARG A 488 11.23 -5.21 21.31
N GLY A 489 11.35 -4.30 20.36
CA GLY A 489 10.88 -4.42 18.98
C GLY A 489 11.66 -5.42 18.15
N THR A 490 11.08 -5.84 17.03
CA THR A 490 11.78 -6.67 16.03
C THR A 490 12.53 -5.81 15.02
N PHE A 491 11.99 -4.64 14.67
CA PHE A 491 12.73 -3.64 13.92
C PHE A 491 13.85 -3.05 14.78
N PRO A 492 15.05 -2.79 14.20
CA PRO A 492 16.04 -1.96 14.85
C PRO A 492 15.53 -0.52 14.99
N THR A 493 16.14 0.26 15.88
CA THR A 493 15.79 1.68 16.05
C THR A 493 16.02 2.54 14.81
N ALA A 494 16.87 2.09 13.90
CA ALA A 494 17.04 2.64 12.56
C ALA A 494 17.51 1.54 11.58
N SER A 495 17.26 1.73 10.29
CA SER A 495 17.87 0.90 9.25
C SER A 495 19.36 1.22 9.13
N GLU A 496 20.14 0.25 8.65
CA GLU A 496 21.58 0.46 8.43
C GLU A 496 21.82 1.53 7.34
N ALA A 497 20.97 1.56 6.30
CA ALA A 497 20.98 2.66 5.35
C ALA A 497 20.68 4.01 6.02
N GLY A 498 19.69 4.04 6.93
CA GLY A 498 19.31 5.23 7.69
C GLY A 498 20.43 5.78 8.57
N GLU A 499 21.30 4.91 9.13
CA GLU A 499 22.46 5.37 9.91
C GLU A 499 23.49 6.18 9.08
N GLN A 500 23.47 6.00 7.76
CA GLN A 500 24.31 6.73 6.80
C GLN A 500 23.63 8.03 6.31
N VAL A 501 22.32 8.18 6.51
CA VAL A 501 21.54 9.36 6.14
C VAL A 501 21.58 10.39 7.27
N ARG A 502 21.99 11.63 6.95
CA ARG A 502 22.19 12.69 7.95
C ARG A 502 20.93 13.09 8.71
N TRP A 503 19.74 12.99 8.10
CA TRP A 503 18.47 13.45 8.67
C TRP A 503 17.82 12.46 9.63
N MET A 504 18.30 11.21 9.67
CA MET A 504 17.78 10.19 10.55
C MET A 504 18.20 10.47 12.01
N GLN A 505 17.22 10.51 12.92
CA GLN A 505 17.47 10.78 14.33
C GLN A 505 18.02 9.52 15.02
N LYS A 506 19.25 9.63 15.50
CA LYS A 506 19.92 8.55 16.22
C LYS A 506 19.38 8.45 17.64
N THR A 507 19.44 7.24 18.22
CA THR A 507 19.10 7.03 19.63
C THR A 507 20.04 7.86 20.50
N VAL A 508 19.50 8.75 21.34
CA VAL A 508 20.29 9.56 22.26
C VAL A 508 19.99 9.14 23.68
N MET A 509 21.04 8.89 24.44
CA MET A 509 20.99 8.70 25.88
C MET A 509 21.50 9.96 26.59
N ARG A 510 20.76 10.41 27.60
CA ARG A 510 21.10 11.58 28.42
C ARG A 510 20.97 11.24 29.89
N VAL A 511 22.02 11.54 30.64
CA VAL A 511 22.07 11.46 32.10
C VAL A 511 22.11 12.87 32.65
N THR A 512 21.06 13.22 33.39
CA THR A 512 20.87 14.55 33.98
C THR A 512 21.09 14.45 35.49
N PRO A 513 22.26 14.86 35.99
CA PRO A 513 22.54 14.88 37.43
C PRO A 513 21.70 15.93 38.15
N GLY A 514 21.42 15.70 39.43
CA GLY A 514 20.84 16.71 40.31
C GLY A 514 21.81 17.88 40.61
N PRO A 515 21.33 18.94 41.30
CA PRO A 515 22.11 20.17 41.50
C PRO A 515 23.48 19.98 42.15
N ASP A 516 23.60 19.04 43.10
CA ASP A 516 24.83 18.75 43.86
C ASP A 516 25.50 17.44 43.42
N GLN A 517 25.21 16.97 42.20
CA GLN A 517 25.77 15.75 41.64
C GLN A 517 26.75 16.03 40.50
N ALA A 518 27.83 15.25 40.45
CA ALA A 518 28.81 15.31 39.38
C ALA A 518 29.02 13.93 38.74
N ILE A 519 28.98 13.85 37.41
CA ILE A 519 29.33 12.63 36.67
C ILE A 519 30.86 12.55 36.58
N ILE A 520 31.45 11.62 37.32
CA ILE A 520 32.90 11.41 37.42
C ILE A 520 33.41 10.51 36.29
N SER A 521 32.59 9.55 35.85
CA SER A 521 32.90 8.66 34.73
C SER A 521 31.62 8.28 33.97
N GLY A 522 31.76 8.04 32.67
CA GLY A 522 30.65 7.83 31.74
C GLY A 522 30.26 9.12 31.00
N LYS A 523 29.58 8.96 29.85
CA LYS A 523 29.16 10.10 29.02
C LYS A 523 27.84 10.68 29.54
N PRO A 524 27.73 11.99 29.83
CA PRO A 524 26.46 12.61 30.22
C PRO A 524 25.45 12.64 29.07
N VAL A 525 25.94 12.71 27.83
CA VAL A 525 25.15 12.57 26.61
C VAL A 525 25.89 11.61 25.67
N GLU A 526 25.20 10.59 25.20
CA GLU A 526 25.72 9.62 24.24
C GLU A 526 24.76 9.52 23.06
N VAL A 527 25.26 9.78 21.86
CA VAL A 527 24.58 9.44 20.61
C VAL A 527 24.95 8.00 20.30
N MET A 528 23.97 7.11 20.41
CA MET A 528 24.11 5.68 20.15
C MET A 528 23.87 5.39 18.66
N GLY A 529 24.43 4.30 18.15
CA GLY A 529 24.05 3.75 16.85
C GLY A 529 22.66 3.09 16.91
N ALA A 530 22.26 2.44 15.83
CA ALA A 530 21.04 1.66 15.81
C ALA A 530 21.12 0.49 16.82
N ILE A 531 20.25 0.51 17.82
CA ILE A 531 20.03 -0.66 18.67
C ILE A 531 19.23 -1.67 17.87
N GLY A 532 19.83 -2.83 17.61
CA GLY A 532 19.24 -3.95 16.88
C GLY A 532 17.88 -4.40 17.44
N GLY A 533 17.08 -5.07 16.61
CA GLY A 533 15.84 -5.68 17.07
C GLY A 533 16.10 -6.78 18.09
N ARG A 534 15.35 -6.80 19.19
CA ARG A 534 15.50 -7.76 20.30
C ARG A 534 16.89 -7.80 20.93
N SER A 535 17.69 -6.75 20.77
CA SER A 535 19.02 -6.64 21.38
C SER A 535 19.04 -5.64 22.53
N SER A 536 20.11 -5.69 23.32
CA SER A 536 20.35 -4.74 24.40
C SER A 536 21.81 -4.31 24.47
N GLU A 537 22.03 -3.13 25.04
CA GLU A 537 23.35 -2.59 25.31
C GLU A 537 23.45 -2.09 26.76
N GLN A 538 24.54 -2.44 27.43
CA GLN A 538 24.79 -1.98 28.80
C GLN A 538 25.50 -0.63 28.81
N ARG A 539 25.16 0.21 29.78
CA ARG A 539 25.87 1.46 30.09
C ARG A 539 26.05 1.63 31.59
N SER A 540 27.12 2.35 31.96
CA SER A 540 27.50 2.58 33.36
C SER A 540 28.09 3.96 33.56
N TRP A 541 27.75 4.59 34.69
CA TRP A 541 28.27 5.88 35.13
C TRP A 541 28.73 5.82 36.57
N LEU A 542 29.70 6.66 36.89
CA LEU A 542 30.10 6.93 38.27
C LEU A 542 29.65 8.33 38.63
N ILE A 543 28.77 8.46 39.62
CA ILE A 543 28.17 9.73 40.02
C ILE A 543 28.57 10.04 41.45
N GLN A 544 29.08 11.25 41.67
CA GLN A 544 29.36 11.78 42.99
C GLN A 544 28.19 12.63 43.48
N GLY A 545 27.78 12.48 44.73
CA GLY A 545 26.70 13.25 45.36
C GLY A 545 25.47 12.40 45.70
N SER A 546 24.58 12.97 46.50
CA SER A 546 23.32 12.34 46.94
C SER A 546 22.12 12.93 46.20
N GLY A 547 21.02 12.19 46.16
CA GLY A 547 19.77 12.68 45.56
C GLY A 547 19.43 11.94 44.27
N SER A 548 18.75 12.61 43.36
CA SER A 548 18.11 11.95 42.23
C SER A 548 18.75 12.31 40.90
N VAL A 549 19.11 11.29 40.12
CA VAL A 549 19.59 11.42 38.73
C VAL A 549 18.50 10.93 37.77
N THR A 550 18.29 11.66 36.69
CA THR A 550 17.35 11.26 35.62
C THR A 550 18.12 10.73 34.43
N ILE A 551 17.72 9.57 33.91
CA ILE A 551 18.31 8.97 32.71
C ILE A 551 17.21 8.81 31.67
N SER A 552 17.38 9.42 30.50
CA SER A 552 16.46 9.32 29.37
C SER A 552 17.18 8.71 28.17
N VAL A 553 16.53 7.81 27.43
CA VAL A 553 17.06 7.22 26.20
C VAL A 553 15.96 7.07 25.15
N GLY A 554 16.29 7.31 23.89
CA GLY A 554 15.40 7.05 22.77
C GLY A 554 15.69 7.89 21.54
N ALA A 555 14.84 7.71 20.54
CA ALA A 555 14.71 8.53 19.34
C ALA A 555 13.22 8.62 18.99
N GLU A 556 12.85 9.60 18.17
CA GLU A 556 11.48 9.81 17.73
C GLU A 556 10.87 8.53 17.12
N ALA A 557 11.66 7.82 16.29
CA ALA A 557 11.22 6.61 15.61
C ALA A 557 11.09 5.37 16.54
N SER A 558 11.67 5.40 17.73
CA SER A 558 11.64 4.30 18.71
C SER A 558 10.90 4.63 20.01
N GLY A 559 10.43 5.87 20.13
CA GLY A 559 9.98 6.46 21.38
C GLY A 559 11.12 6.75 22.37
N PHE A 560 10.76 7.45 23.44
CA PHE A 560 11.66 7.79 24.55
C PHE A 560 11.26 7.04 25.84
N LYS A 561 12.26 6.64 26.61
CA LYS A 561 12.10 6.09 27.96
C LYS A 561 12.90 6.92 28.95
N GLU A 562 12.29 7.23 30.08
CA GLU A 562 12.93 7.93 31.20
C GLU A 562 12.85 7.08 32.47
N VAL A 563 13.92 7.09 33.27
CA VAL A 563 13.96 6.55 34.63
C VAL A 563 14.64 7.55 35.56
N ARG A 564 14.13 7.61 36.79
CA ARG A 564 14.69 8.43 37.86
C ARG A 564 15.29 7.52 38.94
N VAL A 565 16.56 7.74 39.26
CA VAL A 565 17.35 6.89 40.16
C VAL A 565 17.77 7.70 41.38
N ASN A 566 17.55 7.18 42.58
CA ASN A 566 17.96 7.82 43.83
C ASN A 566 19.26 7.20 44.34
N LEU A 567 20.29 8.03 44.62
CA LEU A 567 21.65 7.64 44.99
C LEU A 567 21.96 7.87 46.48
#